data_AF-A0A671N8C3-F1
#
_entry.id   AF-A0A671N8C3-F1
#
_cell.length_a   1.000
_cell.length_b   1.000
_cell.length_c   1.000
_cell.angle_alpha   90.00
_cell.angle_beta   90.00
_cell.angle_gamma   90.00
#
_symmetry.space_group_name_H-M   'P 1'
#
loop_
_entity.id
_entity.type
_entity.pdbx_description
1 polymer ?
#
loop_
_entity_poly.entity_id
_entity_poly.type
_entity_poly.pdbx_seq_one_letter_code
_entity_poly.pdbx_strand_id
1 'polypeptide(L)'
;MRFEIHQKIQTTAGRPQVTDICKHLDLPNVCGSRFHSYCCPGWKTLPGGNQCIVPICRNSCGDGFCSRPNMCTCSSGHLAPTCGAAAVQSCSVRCMNGGVCNEDACSCQKGYTGSHCGQPVCESGCQNGGRCIGPNRCACVYGFTGPQCERDYRTGPCFTQVNNQMCQGQLSGIVCTKTLCCATIGRAWGHPCEMCPAQPHPCRRGFIPNIRTGRTLPHCASW
;
A
#
# COMPACT_ATOMS: atom_id res chain seq x y z
N MET A 1 -18.84 -32.36 12.11
CA MET A 1 -18.09 -32.15 10.85
C MET A 1 -17.15 -33.32 10.68
N ARG A 2 -17.22 -33.99 9.53
CA ARG A 2 -16.62 -35.30 9.25
C ARG A 2 -15.32 -35.07 8.48
N PHE A 3 -14.21 -35.65 8.90
CA PHE A 3 -12.90 -35.50 8.26
C PHE A 3 -12.37 -36.87 7.82
N GLU A 4 -12.07 -37.00 6.52
CA GLU A 4 -11.60 -38.24 5.89
C GLU A 4 -10.08 -38.26 5.68
N ILE A 5 -9.54 -39.46 5.53
CA ILE A 5 -8.11 -39.74 5.34
C ILE A 5 -7.82 -39.90 3.84
N HIS A 6 -6.97 -39.05 3.26
CA HIS A 6 -6.32 -39.37 1.98
C HIS A 6 -4.84 -39.73 2.21
N GLN A 7 -4.45 -40.94 1.82
CA GLN A 7 -3.05 -41.30 1.62
C GLN A 7 -2.64 -40.74 0.25
N LYS A 8 -1.64 -39.84 0.21
CA LYS A 8 -0.96 -39.49 -1.04
C LYS A 8 0.45 -40.08 -1.00
N ILE A 9 0.70 -41.05 -1.88
CA ILE A 9 2.04 -41.54 -2.16
C ILE A 9 2.64 -40.56 -3.18
N GLN A 10 3.59 -39.72 -2.77
CA GLN A 10 4.43 -39.00 -3.73
C GLN A 10 5.64 -39.88 -4.05
N THR A 11 5.60 -40.54 -5.20
CA THR A 11 6.75 -41.26 -5.77
C THR A 11 7.65 -40.27 -6.50
N THR A 12 8.62 -39.69 -5.80
CA THR A 12 9.86 -39.23 -6.45
C THR A 12 10.89 -40.35 -6.32
N ALA A 13 11.50 -40.70 -7.44
CA ALA A 13 12.36 -41.87 -7.63
C ALA A 13 13.24 -42.21 -6.41
N GLY A 14 13.06 -43.41 -5.84
CA GLY A 14 14.12 -44.10 -5.11
C GLY A 14 14.02 -44.27 -3.58
N ARG A 15 12.89 -43.96 -2.92
CA ARG A 15 12.51 -44.51 -1.58
C ARG A 15 11.11 -44.04 -1.17
N PRO A 16 10.22 -44.90 -0.64
CA PRO A 16 8.95 -44.43 -0.06
C PRO A 16 9.26 -43.64 1.22
N GLN A 17 9.13 -42.32 1.17
CA GLN A 17 9.11 -41.47 2.35
C GLN A 17 7.66 -41.36 2.80
N VAL A 18 7.31 -41.98 3.93
CA VAL A 18 6.04 -41.72 4.61
C VAL A 18 6.16 -40.33 5.22
N THR A 19 5.64 -39.32 4.55
CA THR A 19 5.52 -37.98 5.14
C THR A 19 4.28 -37.97 6.02
N ASP A 20 4.48 -37.91 7.34
CA ASP A 20 3.40 -37.75 8.30
C ASP A 20 2.77 -36.37 8.13
N ILE A 21 1.67 -36.31 7.37
CA ILE A 21 0.80 -35.14 7.30
C ILE A 21 -0.03 -35.14 8.58
N CYS A 22 0.16 -34.11 9.41
CA CYS A 22 -0.57 -33.88 10.66
C CYS A 22 -2.09 -34.09 10.49
N LYS A 23 -2.60 -35.25 10.91
CA LYS A 23 -4.01 -35.33 11.31
C LYS A 23 -4.09 -34.86 12.75
N HIS A 24 -4.68 -33.69 12.92
CA HIS A 24 -5.12 -33.18 14.21
C HIS A 24 -6.02 -34.22 14.88
N LEU A 25 -5.43 -35.02 15.77
CA LEU A 25 -6.12 -35.42 16.99
C LEU A 25 -6.51 -34.11 17.67
N ASP A 26 -7.72 -33.97 18.20
CA ASP A 26 -8.30 -32.72 18.75
C ASP A 26 -7.54 -32.12 19.97
N LEU A 27 -6.26 -32.45 20.16
CA LEU A 27 -5.35 -31.95 21.17
C LEU A 27 -4.14 -31.25 20.53
N PRO A 28 -3.69 -30.09 21.07
CA PRO A 28 -2.55 -29.38 20.54
C PRO A 28 -1.24 -30.20 20.65
N ASN A 29 -0.47 -30.24 19.57
CA ASN A 29 0.88 -30.80 19.49
C ASN A 29 1.02 -32.32 19.79
N VAL A 30 0.01 -33.12 19.45
CA VAL A 30 0.09 -34.59 19.48
C VAL A 30 0.39 -35.12 18.07
N CYS A 31 1.43 -35.94 17.96
CA CYS A 31 1.92 -36.55 16.73
C CYS A 31 1.87 -38.09 16.81
N GLY A 32 1.94 -38.75 15.65
CA GLY A 32 1.92 -40.21 15.55
C GLY A 32 0.60 -40.78 15.05
N SER A 33 0.33 -42.04 15.39
CA SER A 33 -0.84 -42.80 14.94
C SER A 33 -1.78 -43.11 16.10
N ARG A 34 -3.01 -43.55 15.82
CA ARG A 34 -4.01 -43.94 16.85
C ARG A 34 -3.47 -44.86 17.95
N PHE A 35 -2.57 -45.77 17.59
CA PHE A 35 -2.02 -46.79 18.49
C PHE A 35 -0.65 -46.43 19.08
N HIS A 36 -0.01 -45.37 18.58
CA HIS A 36 1.27 -44.89 19.07
C HIS A 36 1.30 -43.37 18.93
N SER A 37 0.74 -42.70 19.94
CA SER A 37 0.69 -41.24 20.02
C SER A 37 1.79 -40.75 20.95
N TYR A 38 2.45 -39.67 20.54
CA TYR A 38 3.52 -39.04 21.28
C TYR A 38 3.48 -37.53 21.07
N CYS A 39 4.15 -36.76 21.93
CA CYS A 39 4.22 -35.32 21.74
C CYS A 39 5.06 -34.98 20.50
N CYS A 40 4.57 -34.05 19.69
CA CYS A 40 5.30 -33.59 18.52
C CYS A 40 6.72 -33.11 18.89
N PRO A 41 7.69 -33.22 17.96
CA PRO A 41 9.06 -32.80 18.22
C PRO A 41 9.13 -31.39 18.82
N GLY A 42 9.81 -31.27 19.96
CA GLY A 42 9.90 -30.01 20.70
C GLY A 42 8.82 -29.79 21.75
N TRP A 43 7.93 -30.75 21.99
CA TRP A 43 6.93 -30.73 23.06
C TRP A 43 7.09 -31.94 23.98
N LYS A 44 6.80 -31.75 25.27
CA LYS A 44 6.77 -32.80 26.29
C LYS A 44 5.49 -32.70 27.11
N THR A 45 5.22 -33.76 27.86
CA THR A 45 4.10 -33.82 28.80
C THR A 45 4.40 -33.12 30.12
N LEU A 46 3.36 -32.68 30.82
CA LEU A 46 3.45 -32.29 32.22
C LEU A 46 3.72 -33.52 33.10
N PRO A 47 4.47 -33.36 34.22
CA PRO A 47 4.62 -34.43 35.19
C PRO A 47 3.25 -34.82 35.76
N GLY A 48 2.78 -36.04 35.44
CA GLY A 48 1.48 -36.57 35.86
C GLY A 48 0.33 -36.39 34.86
N GLY A 49 0.61 -35.90 33.64
CA GLY A 49 -0.41 -35.73 32.59
C GLY A 49 0.02 -36.24 31.22
N ASN A 50 -0.95 -36.37 30.31
CA ASN A 50 -0.74 -36.80 28.91
C ASN A 50 -0.90 -35.63 27.92
N GLN A 51 -0.82 -34.38 28.40
CA GLN A 51 -1.01 -33.19 27.57
C GLN A 51 0.34 -32.64 27.06
N CYS A 52 0.46 -32.52 25.74
CA CYS A 52 1.67 -32.05 25.05
C CYS A 52 1.75 -30.52 24.98
N ILE A 53 1.66 -29.86 26.13
CA ILE A 53 1.62 -28.38 26.23
C ILE A 53 2.91 -27.77 26.79
N VAL A 54 3.91 -28.58 27.11
CA VAL A 54 5.19 -28.06 27.60
C VAL A 54 6.21 -28.02 26.45
N PRO A 55 6.61 -26.84 25.98
CA PRO A 55 7.63 -26.72 24.94
C PRO A 55 9.03 -27.03 25.49
N ILE A 56 9.91 -27.52 24.63
CA ILE A 56 11.30 -27.83 24.92
C ILE A 56 12.18 -26.71 24.34
N CYS A 57 12.93 -26.03 25.20
CA CYS A 57 13.93 -25.05 24.82
C CYS A 57 15.34 -25.63 25.04
N ARG A 58 16.21 -25.52 24.03
CA ARG A 58 17.63 -25.94 24.13
C ARG A 58 18.42 -25.12 25.17
N ASN A 59 18.09 -23.84 25.31
CA ASN A 59 18.74 -22.92 26.25
C ASN A 59 17.73 -22.49 27.33
N SER A 60 18.24 -22.18 28.52
CA SER A 60 17.44 -21.56 29.59
C SER A 60 17.04 -20.15 29.18
N CYS A 61 15.75 -19.84 29.29
CA CYS A 61 15.17 -18.56 28.87
C CYS A 61 15.50 -17.37 29.79
N GLY A 62 16.34 -17.52 30.83
CA GLY A 62 16.68 -16.43 31.76
C GLY A 62 15.43 -15.84 32.43
N ASP A 63 15.23 -14.52 32.30
CA ASP A 63 14.09 -13.78 32.84
C ASP A 63 12.74 -14.06 32.12
N GLY A 64 12.76 -14.90 31.07
CA GLY A 64 11.58 -15.31 30.30
C GLY A 64 11.14 -16.74 30.55
N PHE A 65 10.07 -17.15 29.87
CA PHE A 65 9.57 -18.53 29.88
C PHE A 65 9.56 -19.14 28.47
N CYS A 66 9.73 -20.46 28.38
CA CYS A 66 9.64 -21.17 27.10
C CYS A 66 8.18 -21.24 26.65
N SER A 67 7.82 -20.56 25.56
CA SER A 67 6.44 -20.56 25.04
C SER A 67 6.26 -21.45 23.80
N ARG A 68 7.34 -21.69 23.06
CA ARG A 68 7.37 -22.55 21.87
C ARG A 68 8.70 -23.32 21.81
N PRO A 69 8.80 -24.41 21.04
CA PRO A 69 10.04 -25.15 20.88
C PRO A 69 11.20 -24.23 20.47
N ASN A 70 12.28 -24.19 21.26
CA ASN A 70 13.44 -23.31 21.09
C ASN A 70 13.13 -21.80 21.02
N MET A 71 12.04 -21.34 21.62
CA MET A 71 11.69 -19.92 21.63
C MET A 71 11.10 -19.51 22.98
N CYS A 72 11.75 -18.51 23.58
CA CYS A 72 11.44 -17.91 24.86
C CYS A 72 10.58 -16.66 24.67
N THR A 73 9.60 -16.48 25.53
CA THR A 73 8.92 -15.19 25.72
C THR A 73 9.61 -14.49 26.88
N CYS A 74 10.30 -13.39 26.57
CA CYS A 74 11.01 -12.61 27.58
C CYS A 74 10.04 -11.73 28.38
N SER A 75 10.45 -11.27 29.57
CA SER A 75 9.61 -10.42 30.43
C SER A 75 9.23 -9.09 29.76
N SER A 76 10.03 -8.67 28.78
CA SER A 76 9.83 -7.53 27.88
C SER A 76 8.83 -7.78 26.73
N GLY A 77 8.24 -8.98 26.65
CA GLY A 77 7.18 -9.35 25.69
C GLY A 77 7.66 -9.80 24.30
N HIS A 78 8.96 -9.77 24.01
CA HIS A 78 9.50 -10.26 22.75
C HIS A 78 9.84 -11.75 22.78
N LEU A 79 9.75 -12.37 21.60
CA LEU A 79 10.09 -13.77 21.36
C LEU A 79 11.54 -13.88 20.85
N ALA A 80 12.37 -14.65 21.56
CA ALA A 80 13.77 -14.85 21.21
C ALA A 80 14.26 -16.24 21.63
N PRO A 81 15.37 -16.76 21.07
CA PRO A 81 15.94 -18.05 21.49
C PRO A 81 16.46 -18.07 22.94
N THR A 82 16.81 -16.91 23.50
CA THR A 82 17.30 -16.69 24.87
C THR A 82 17.02 -15.26 25.30
N CYS A 83 16.55 -15.04 26.53
CA CYS A 83 16.41 -13.69 27.09
C CYS A 83 17.70 -13.33 27.81
N GLY A 84 18.45 -12.37 27.26
CA GLY A 84 19.78 -11.99 27.74
C GLY A 84 20.78 -11.75 26.61
N ALA A 85 20.56 -12.35 25.44
CA ALA A 85 21.16 -11.83 24.21
C ALA A 85 20.45 -10.50 23.92
N ALA A 86 21.16 -9.40 24.17
CA ALA A 86 20.73 -8.03 23.88
C ALA A 86 19.81 -8.03 22.67
N ALA A 87 18.59 -7.54 22.88
CA ALA A 87 17.56 -7.38 21.85
C ALA A 87 18.25 -7.05 20.53
N VAL A 88 18.16 -7.96 19.55
CA VAL A 88 18.74 -7.84 18.21
C VAL A 88 18.56 -6.40 17.76
N GLN A 89 19.61 -5.60 17.94
CA GLN A 89 19.73 -4.15 17.73
C GLN A 89 18.38 -3.46 17.49
N SER A 90 17.45 -3.60 18.42
CA SER A 90 16.07 -3.22 18.17
C SER A 90 15.96 -1.79 18.63
N CYS A 91 16.26 -0.88 17.71
CA CYS A 91 15.71 0.45 17.76
C CYS A 91 14.29 0.40 18.35
N SER A 92 14.02 1.19 19.38
CA SER A 92 12.66 1.31 19.94
C SER A 92 11.65 1.73 18.84
N VAL A 93 12.18 2.35 17.79
CA VAL A 93 11.44 2.86 16.62
C VAL A 93 11.65 1.96 15.41
N ARG A 94 10.57 1.44 14.82
CA ARG A 94 10.63 0.75 13.52
C ARG A 94 10.68 1.77 12.38
N CYS A 95 11.77 1.75 11.62
CA CYS A 95 11.93 2.58 10.43
C CYS A 95 11.37 1.85 9.20
N MET A 96 10.50 2.52 8.43
CA MET A 96 9.93 2.01 7.18
C MET A 96 10.65 2.61 5.96
N ASN A 97 10.34 2.12 4.75
CA ASN A 97 10.81 2.68 3.46
C ASN A 97 12.35 2.82 3.35
N GLY A 98 13.10 1.88 3.94
CA GLY A 98 14.57 1.89 3.90
C GLY A 98 15.23 2.88 4.86
N GLY A 99 14.50 3.40 5.85
CA GLY A 99 15.08 4.19 6.94
C GLY A 99 16.04 3.34 7.79
N VAL A 100 17.14 3.95 8.23
CA VAL A 100 18.16 3.33 9.09
C VAL A 100 17.95 3.83 10.51
N CYS A 101 17.87 2.93 11.49
CA CYS A 101 17.83 3.37 12.88
C CYS A 101 19.21 3.67 13.43
N ASN A 102 19.35 4.83 14.05
CA ASN A 102 20.47 5.21 14.90
C ASN A 102 19.93 5.68 16.27
N GLU A 103 20.34 5.02 17.36
CA GLU A 103 20.06 5.42 18.75
C GLU A 103 18.60 5.87 19.01
N ASP A 104 17.64 5.01 18.67
CA ASP A 104 16.19 5.25 18.81
C ASP A 104 15.59 6.33 17.89
N ALA A 105 16.36 6.89 16.96
CA ALA A 105 15.87 7.77 15.90
C ALA A 105 15.98 7.12 14.52
N CYS A 106 14.96 7.30 13.68
CA CYS A 106 15.02 6.87 12.29
C CYS A 106 15.65 7.93 11.40
N SER A 107 16.75 7.59 10.74
CA SER A 107 17.32 8.35 9.64
C SER A 107 16.61 7.96 8.33
N CYS A 108 15.79 8.86 7.82
CA CYS A 108 14.99 8.62 6.61
C CYS A 108 15.78 8.87 5.32
N GLN A 109 15.52 8.05 4.31
CA GLN A 109 16.04 8.26 2.96
C GLN A 109 15.43 9.50 2.31
N LYS A 110 16.13 10.06 1.32
CA LYS A 110 15.67 11.24 0.58
C LYS A 110 14.26 10.99 0.02
N GLY A 111 13.33 11.88 0.33
CA GLY A 111 11.93 11.77 -0.11
C GLY A 111 10.98 11.10 0.89
N TYR A 112 11.43 10.78 2.11
CA TYR A 112 10.58 10.36 3.21
C TYR A 112 10.88 11.16 4.49
N THR A 113 9.86 11.33 5.33
CA THR A 113 9.92 12.08 6.59
C THR A 113 9.05 11.42 7.67
N GLY A 114 9.08 11.99 8.87
CA GLY A 114 8.38 11.52 10.07
C GLY A 114 9.21 10.56 10.92
N SER A 115 8.75 10.30 12.14
CA SER A 115 9.46 9.49 13.15
C SER A 115 9.77 8.05 12.69
N HIS A 116 8.95 7.50 11.80
CA HIS A 116 9.08 6.14 11.28
C HIS A 116 9.41 6.10 9.77
N CYS A 117 9.75 7.24 9.15
CA CYS A 117 9.95 7.34 7.69
C CYS A 117 8.74 6.88 6.85
N GLY A 118 7.54 7.05 7.40
CA GLY A 118 6.28 6.64 6.75
C GLY A 118 5.65 7.71 5.86
N GLN A 119 6.03 8.99 6.02
CA GLN A 119 5.45 10.07 5.23
C GLN A 119 6.31 10.33 3.99
N PRO A 120 5.77 10.15 2.76
CA PRO A 120 6.48 10.54 1.55
C PRO A 120 6.52 12.06 1.41
N VAL A 121 7.62 12.56 0.83
CA VAL A 121 7.86 13.98 0.55
C VAL A 121 7.85 14.20 -0.96
N CYS A 122 7.03 15.15 -1.42
CA CYS A 122 6.98 15.59 -2.81
C CYS A 122 7.64 16.96 -2.91
N GLU A 123 8.82 17.06 -3.53
CA GLU A 123 9.61 18.31 -3.60
C GLU A 123 8.85 19.43 -4.32
N SER A 124 8.13 19.09 -5.40
CA SER A 124 7.33 20.02 -6.19
C SER A 124 5.88 20.18 -5.72
N GLY A 125 5.46 19.41 -4.71
CA GLY A 125 4.07 19.33 -4.27
C GLY A 125 3.12 18.72 -5.30
N CYS A 126 1.91 18.39 -4.87
CA CYS A 126 0.85 17.90 -5.74
C CYS A 126 -0.20 19.01 -5.95
N GLN A 127 -0.52 19.32 -7.20
CA GLN A 127 -1.50 20.35 -7.55
C GLN A 127 -2.92 19.78 -7.53
N ASN A 128 -3.92 20.66 -7.65
CA ASN A 128 -5.34 20.29 -7.82
C ASN A 128 -5.88 19.32 -6.75
N GLY A 129 -5.39 19.42 -5.51
CA GLY A 129 -5.80 18.56 -4.41
C GLY A 129 -5.23 17.13 -4.45
N GLY A 130 -4.20 16.88 -5.26
CA GLY A 130 -3.49 15.60 -5.28
C GLY A 130 -2.82 15.30 -3.94
N ARG A 131 -2.70 14.02 -3.58
CA ARG A 131 -2.04 13.54 -2.37
C ARG A 131 -0.68 12.93 -2.68
N CYS A 132 0.36 13.31 -1.94
CA CYS A 132 1.66 12.67 -2.06
C CYS A 132 1.58 11.22 -1.54
N ILE A 133 1.86 10.25 -2.42
CA ILE A 133 1.85 8.81 -2.10
C ILE A 133 3.25 8.17 -2.17
N GLY A 134 4.24 8.91 -2.67
CA GLY A 134 5.61 8.47 -2.79
C GLY A 134 6.53 9.66 -3.10
N PRO A 135 7.86 9.44 -3.08
CA PRO A 135 8.83 10.49 -3.40
C PRO A 135 8.57 11.01 -4.82
N ASN A 136 8.23 12.30 -4.92
CA ASN A 136 7.81 12.95 -6.18
C ASN A 136 6.69 12.21 -6.95
N ARG A 137 5.83 11.48 -6.23
CA ARG A 137 4.70 10.76 -6.81
C ARG A 137 3.38 11.19 -6.16
N CYS A 138 2.53 11.79 -6.98
CA CYS A 138 1.21 12.27 -6.59
C CYS A 138 0.10 11.29 -7.00
N ALA A 139 -0.83 11.04 -6.08
CA ALA A 139 -2.12 10.46 -6.38
C ALA A 139 -3.09 11.60 -6.69
N CYS A 140 -3.54 11.66 -7.94
CA CYS A 140 -4.42 12.71 -8.42
C CYS A 140 -5.88 12.42 -8.10
N VAL A 141 -6.64 13.48 -7.87
CA VAL A 141 -8.10 13.41 -7.83
C VAL A 141 -8.61 13.03 -9.22
N TYR A 142 -9.75 12.33 -9.27
CA TYR A 142 -10.37 11.95 -10.54
C TYR A 142 -10.51 13.15 -11.47
N GLY A 143 -10.03 13.00 -12.71
CA GLY A 143 -10.03 14.08 -13.68
C GLY A 143 -8.73 14.89 -13.77
N PHE A 144 -7.73 14.60 -12.93
CA PHE A 144 -6.39 15.18 -13.06
C PHE A 144 -5.34 14.10 -13.32
N THR A 145 -4.36 14.43 -14.16
CA THR A 145 -3.27 13.53 -14.56
C THR A 145 -1.95 14.30 -14.66
N GLY A 146 -0.85 13.59 -14.82
CA GLY A 146 0.52 14.14 -14.78
C GLY A 146 1.26 13.79 -13.49
N PRO A 147 2.60 13.94 -13.47
CA PRO A 147 3.43 13.68 -12.30
C PRO A 147 3.02 14.48 -11.05
N GLN A 148 2.47 15.68 -11.24
CA GLN A 148 2.05 16.59 -10.15
C GLN A 148 0.54 16.86 -10.19
N CYS A 149 -0.24 16.09 -10.94
CA CYS A 149 -1.67 16.33 -11.13
C CYS A 149 -2.00 17.67 -11.78
N GLU A 150 -1.10 18.19 -12.60
CA GLU A 150 -1.19 19.49 -13.25
C GLU A 150 -2.17 19.52 -14.43
N ARG A 151 -2.47 18.35 -15.03
CA ARG A 151 -3.24 18.27 -16.27
C ARG A 151 -4.68 17.85 -15.99
N ASP A 152 -5.61 18.78 -16.16
CA ASP A 152 -7.06 18.52 -16.09
C ASP A 152 -7.52 17.81 -17.38
N TYR A 153 -8.06 16.60 -17.24
CA TYR A 153 -8.69 15.83 -18.30
C TYR A 153 -10.20 15.63 -18.06
N ARG A 154 -10.78 16.28 -17.05
CA ARG A 154 -12.23 16.23 -16.83
C ARG A 154 -12.93 16.69 -18.11
N THR A 155 -13.93 15.92 -18.53
CA THR A 155 -14.77 16.22 -19.68
C THR A 155 -16.13 16.69 -19.18
N GLY A 156 -16.72 17.68 -19.85
CA GLY A 156 -17.96 18.28 -19.39
C GLY A 156 -18.61 19.16 -20.45
N PRO A 157 -19.84 19.66 -20.17
CA PRO A 157 -20.54 20.56 -21.06
C PRO A 157 -19.81 21.91 -21.15
N CYS A 158 -19.73 22.44 -22.36
CA CYS A 158 -19.20 23.77 -22.63
C CYS A 158 -20.32 24.78 -22.84
N PHE A 159 -20.20 25.95 -22.22
CA PHE A 159 -21.22 27.00 -22.26
C PHE A 159 -20.68 28.26 -22.95
N THR A 160 -21.51 28.84 -23.81
CA THR A 160 -21.13 30.02 -24.61
C THR A 160 -21.47 31.34 -23.92
N GLN A 161 -22.32 31.32 -22.90
CA GLN A 161 -22.78 32.49 -22.17
C GLN A 161 -22.78 32.21 -20.65
N VAL A 162 -22.53 33.25 -19.87
CA VAL A 162 -22.61 33.21 -18.41
C VAL A 162 -23.39 34.44 -17.99
N ASN A 163 -24.52 34.24 -17.31
CA ASN A 163 -25.35 35.32 -16.78
C ASN A 163 -25.58 35.07 -15.28
N ASN A 164 -25.21 36.02 -14.42
CA ASN A 164 -25.41 35.94 -12.97
C ASN A 164 -24.90 34.62 -12.34
N GLN A 165 -23.68 34.19 -12.71
CA GLN A 165 -23.05 32.91 -12.30
C GLN A 165 -23.77 31.64 -12.80
N MET A 166 -24.83 31.77 -13.61
CA MET A 166 -25.48 30.67 -14.31
C MET A 166 -24.89 30.50 -15.71
N CYS A 167 -24.44 29.28 -15.98
CA CYS A 167 -23.99 28.83 -17.30
C CYS A 167 -25.19 28.70 -18.25
N GLN A 168 -25.17 29.41 -19.38
CA GLN A 168 -26.24 29.40 -20.39
C GLN A 168 -25.66 29.12 -21.79
N GLY A 169 -26.51 28.64 -22.70
CA GLY A 169 -26.09 28.33 -24.07
C GLY A 169 -25.10 27.17 -24.13
N GLN A 170 -25.49 26.03 -23.55
CA GLN A 170 -24.73 24.78 -23.63
C GLN A 170 -24.60 24.35 -25.09
N LEU A 171 -23.38 23.99 -25.51
CA LEU A 171 -23.14 23.35 -26.80
C LEU A 171 -23.60 21.89 -26.71
N SER A 172 -24.73 21.59 -27.35
CA SER A 172 -25.31 20.25 -27.40
C SER A 172 -24.39 19.26 -28.14
N GLY A 173 -24.14 18.10 -27.53
CA GLY A 173 -23.36 17.01 -28.13
C GLY A 173 -21.83 17.16 -28.06
N ILE A 174 -21.31 18.28 -27.53
CA ILE A 174 -19.87 18.48 -27.36
C ILE A 174 -19.50 18.28 -25.90
N VAL A 175 -18.85 17.16 -25.59
CA VAL A 175 -18.19 16.95 -24.30
C VAL A 175 -16.69 17.21 -24.51
N CYS A 176 -16.18 18.28 -23.92
CA CYS A 176 -14.79 18.69 -24.08
C CYS A 176 -14.14 18.97 -22.72
N THR A 177 -12.82 19.05 -22.69
CA THR A 177 -12.09 19.46 -21.48
C THR A 177 -12.26 20.95 -21.22
N LYS A 178 -12.11 21.39 -19.97
CA LYS A 178 -12.15 22.82 -19.61
C LYS A 178 -11.22 23.65 -20.48
N THR A 179 -9.99 23.18 -20.68
CA THR A 179 -8.98 23.84 -21.52
C THR A 179 -9.47 23.99 -22.96
N LEU A 180 -10.09 22.97 -23.53
CA LEU A 180 -10.62 23.00 -24.90
C LEU A 180 -11.83 23.93 -25.03
N CYS A 181 -12.75 23.90 -24.07
CA CYS A 181 -13.89 24.82 -24.00
C CYS A 181 -13.43 26.28 -23.91
N CYS A 182 -12.51 26.57 -22.98
CA CYS A 182 -12.00 27.93 -22.75
C CYS A 182 -11.05 28.43 -23.86
N ALA A 183 -10.44 27.54 -24.63
CA ALA A 183 -9.61 27.90 -25.78
C ALA A 183 -10.42 28.27 -27.04
N THR A 184 -11.70 27.88 -27.10
CA THR A 184 -12.57 28.09 -28.26
C THR A 184 -13.54 29.26 -28.02
N ILE A 185 -14.84 29.06 -28.14
CA ILE A 185 -15.87 30.08 -27.89
C ILE A 185 -16.43 30.01 -26.46
N GLY A 186 -16.05 29.00 -25.69
CA GLY A 186 -16.55 28.75 -24.34
C GLY A 186 -16.27 29.89 -23.38
N ARG A 187 -17.29 30.25 -22.60
CA ARG A 187 -17.22 31.22 -21.49
C ARG A 187 -17.18 30.54 -20.12
N ALA A 188 -17.76 29.36 -20.02
CA ALA A 188 -17.72 28.54 -18.82
C ALA A 188 -17.85 27.05 -19.17
N TRP A 189 -17.51 26.20 -18.20
CA TRP A 189 -17.39 24.77 -18.39
C TRP A 189 -17.84 24.00 -17.16
N GLY A 190 -18.48 22.84 -17.37
CA GLY A 190 -18.72 21.84 -16.34
C GLY A 190 -19.92 22.11 -15.41
N HIS A 191 -20.09 21.21 -14.45
CA HIS A 191 -21.01 21.32 -13.32
C HIS A 191 -20.23 20.98 -12.03
N PRO A 192 -20.01 21.92 -11.10
CA PRO A 192 -20.47 23.31 -11.06
C PRO A 192 -19.91 24.18 -12.19
N CYS A 193 -20.60 25.28 -12.50
CA CYS A 193 -20.26 26.21 -13.59
C CYS A 193 -18.92 26.91 -13.31
N GLU A 194 -17.83 26.40 -13.90
CA GLU A 194 -16.50 27.00 -13.78
C GLU A 194 -16.30 28.03 -14.90
N MET A 195 -16.18 29.32 -14.55
CA MET A 195 -15.89 30.37 -15.53
C MET A 195 -14.50 30.20 -16.13
N CYS A 196 -14.38 30.43 -17.43
CA CYS A 196 -13.08 30.43 -18.09
C CYS A 196 -12.26 31.64 -17.64
N PRO A 197 -10.95 31.47 -17.36
CA PRO A 197 -10.09 32.58 -16.99
C PRO A 197 -10.05 33.62 -18.11
N ALA A 198 -10.11 34.91 -17.76
CA ALA A 198 -9.91 35.99 -18.71
C ALA A 198 -8.47 35.93 -19.24
N GLN A 199 -8.28 35.47 -20.49
CA GLN A 199 -6.94 35.37 -21.08
C GLN A 199 -6.29 36.77 -21.11
N PRO A 200 -5.11 36.94 -20.50
CA PRO A 200 -4.32 38.13 -20.70
C PRO A 200 -3.58 38.00 -22.04
N HIS A 201 -3.86 38.89 -22.99
CA HIS A 201 -3.12 39.12 -24.25
C HIS A 201 -3.35 38.10 -25.41
N PRO A 202 -3.10 38.50 -26.69
CA PRO A 202 -4.10 38.62 -27.74
C PRO A 202 -4.35 37.31 -28.51
N CYS A 203 -4.81 36.26 -27.85
CA CYS A 203 -5.31 35.09 -28.57
C CYS A 203 -6.75 35.38 -29.02
N ARG A 204 -7.00 35.44 -30.34
CA ARG A 204 -8.38 35.38 -30.85
C ARG A 204 -8.96 34.04 -30.42
N ARG A 205 -10.19 34.05 -29.88
CA ARG A 205 -10.98 32.85 -29.55
C ARG A 205 -10.93 31.84 -30.70
N GLY A 206 -10.59 30.58 -30.40
CA GLY A 206 -10.47 29.51 -31.40
C GLY A 206 -9.04 29.11 -31.75
N PHE A 207 -8.01 29.70 -31.13
CA PHE A 207 -6.61 29.35 -31.38
C PHE A 207 -5.86 28.95 -30.10
N ILE A 208 -5.12 27.84 -30.15
CA ILE A 208 -4.16 27.45 -29.10
C ILE A 208 -2.80 28.11 -29.39
N PRO A 209 -2.19 28.83 -28.44
CA PRO A 209 -0.82 29.31 -28.58
C PRO A 209 0.18 28.16 -28.42
N ASN A 210 1.08 28.00 -29.40
CA ASN A 210 2.22 27.12 -29.29
C ASN A 210 3.30 27.76 -28.41
N ILE A 211 3.55 27.20 -27.21
CA ILE A 211 4.52 27.71 -26.23
C ILE A 211 5.98 27.75 -26.72
N ARG A 212 6.33 27.06 -27.82
CA ARG A 212 7.68 27.08 -28.39
C ARG A 212 7.84 28.10 -29.51
N THR A 213 6.77 28.46 -30.20
CA THR A 213 6.86 29.27 -31.43
C THR A 213 6.05 30.56 -31.37
N GLY A 214 5.23 30.77 -30.33
CA GLY A 214 4.35 31.94 -30.19
C GLY A 214 3.24 32.02 -31.25
N ARG A 215 3.08 30.99 -32.09
CA ARG A 215 2.08 30.95 -33.15
C ARG A 215 0.75 30.40 -32.64
N THR A 216 -0.34 31.00 -33.08
CA THR A 216 -1.72 30.59 -32.83
C THR A 216 -2.12 29.49 -33.82
N LEU A 217 -2.49 28.31 -33.33
CA LEU A 217 -2.97 27.18 -34.13
C LEU A 217 -4.51 27.10 -34.08
N PRO A 218 -5.23 27.05 -35.21
CA PRO A 218 -6.68 26.86 -35.22
C PRO A 218 -7.06 25.44 -34.77
N HIS A 219 -8.07 25.32 -33.89
CA HIS A 219 -8.76 24.05 -33.55
C HIS A 219 -9.65 23.58 -34.72
N CYS A 220 -9.98 22.31 -35.00
CA CYS A 220 -9.67 20.98 -34.45
C CYS A 220 -9.54 20.03 -35.67
N ALA A 221 -8.50 19.19 -35.72
CA ALA A 221 -8.61 17.92 -36.45
C ALA A 221 -9.23 16.91 -35.48
N SER A 222 -10.41 16.43 -35.83
CA SER A 222 -11.04 15.22 -35.33
C SER A 222 -10.05 14.04 -35.34
N TRP A 223 -9.89 13.37 -34.20
CA TRP A 223 -9.51 11.96 -34.16
C TRP A 223 -10.74 11.16 -33.76
#